data_AF-A0A9P4J8R5-F1
#
_entry.id   AF-A0A9P4J8R5-F1
#
_cell.length_a   1.000
_cell.length_b   1.000
_cell.length_c   1.000
_cell.angle_alpha   90.00
_cell.angle_beta   90.00
_cell.angle_gamma   90.00
#
_symmetry.space_group_name_H-M   'P 1'
#
loop_
_entity.id
_entity.type
_entity.pdbx_description
1 polymer ?
#
loop_
_entity_poly.entity_id
_entity_poly.type
_entity_poly.pdbx_seq_one_letter_code
_entity_poly.pdbx_strand_id
1 'polypeptide(L)'
;MPVAFGCDAKLTNSNDLRAPIVMYMPNAPYSAYTNYSYSFSSFSNEQIAVILTNSFNEVTQGNGTLDAEWPECLGCIAIDRSLAKMGIPRTAQCQGCILKYCWDGVEDDAMVSVVDLPLALDPRLNFEMWNQTATGTFWEEVE
;
A
#
# COMPACT_ATOMS: atom_id res chain seq x y z
N MET A 1 -4.22 -1.88 -1.84
CA MET A 1 -3.32 -2.78 -1.08
C MET A 1 -1.98 -2.83 -1.81
N PRO A 2 -0.86 -3.05 -1.10
CA PRO A 2 0.48 -3.04 -1.70
C PRO A 2 0.61 -4.05 -2.84
N VAL A 3 1.34 -3.69 -3.89
CA VAL A 3 1.63 -4.56 -5.03
C VAL A 3 3.11 -4.47 -5.39
N ALA A 4 3.76 -5.61 -5.55
CA ALA A 4 5.14 -5.71 -5.99
C ALA A 4 5.23 -6.00 -7.49
N PHE A 5 5.91 -5.13 -8.22
CA PHE A 5 6.19 -5.29 -9.64
C PHE A 5 7.59 -5.88 -9.86
N GLY A 6 7.74 -6.72 -10.87
CA GLY A 6 9.03 -7.33 -11.25
C GLY A 6 9.39 -8.63 -10.54
N CYS A 7 8.48 -9.23 -9.78
CA CYS A 7 8.71 -10.55 -9.16
C CYS A 7 8.89 -11.66 -10.20
N ASP A 8 8.15 -11.60 -11.32
CA ASP A 8 8.46 -12.39 -12.51
C ASP A 8 9.32 -11.54 -13.46
N ALA A 9 10.55 -11.98 -13.70
CA ALA A 9 11.47 -11.33 -14.62
C ALA A 9 10.89 -11.21 -16.04
N LYS A 10 10.02 -12.14 -16.45
CA LYS A 10 9.40 -12.14 -17.77
C LYS A 10 8.38 -11.04 -17.98
N LEU A 11 7.82 -10.52 -16.88
CA LEU A 11 6.91 -9.38 -16.88
C LEU A 11 7.67 -8.03 -16.80
N THR A 12 8.97 -8.03 -17.06
CA THR A 12 9.79 -6.81 -17.06
C THR A 12 10.40 -6.56 -18.44
N ASN A 13 10.72 -5.29 -18.72
CA ASN A 13 11.31 -4.88 -20.00
C ASN A 13 12.68 -5.52 -20.29
N SER A 14 13.45 -5.89 -19.25
CA SER A 14 14.74 -6.58 -19.45
C SER A 14 14.60 -8.10 -19.62
N ASN A 15 13.43 -8.66 -19.29
CA ASN A 15 13.15 -10.10 -19.33
C ASN A 15 14.20 -10.93 -18.55
N ASP A 16 14.77 -10.37 -17.47
CA ASP A 16 15.82 -11.02 -16.70
C ASP A 16 15.91 -10.54 -15.23
N LEU A 17 16.83 -11.15 -14.47
CA LEU A 17 17.04 -10.89 -13.05
C LEU A 17 17.77 -9.55 -12.76
N ARG A 18 18.06 -8.72 -13.76
CA ARG A 18 18.61 -7.37 -13.54
C ARG A 18 17.50 -6.36 -13.21
N ALA A 19 16.25 -6.64 -13.59
CA ALA A 19 15.12 -5.81 -13.22
C ALA A 19 14.95 -5.78 -11.69
N PRO A 20 14.75 -4.59 -11.09
CA PRO A 20 14.43 -4.48 -9.67
C PRO A 20 13.02 -5.02 -9.38
N ILE A 21 12.77 -5.37 -8.12
CA ILE A 21 11.42 -5.53 -7.61
C ILE A 21 11.01 -4.19 -7.01
N VAL A 22 9.85 -3.66 -7.39
CA VAL A 22 9.34 -2.36 -6.93
C VAL A 22 8.05 -2.59 -6.17
N MET A 23 8.06 -2.27 -4.86
CA MET A 23 6.84 -2.26 -4.06
C MET A 23 6.10 -0.94 -4.26
N TYR A 24 4.91 -1.01 -4.84
CA TYR A 24 4.00 0.11 -5.00
C TYR A 24 2.98 0.13 -3.87
N MET A 25 2.91 1.26 -3.18
CA MET A 25 1.97 1.54 -2.08
C MET A 25 1.30 2.88 -2.39
N PRO A 26 0.09 2.86 -2.98
CA PRO A 26 -0.66 4.08 -3.23
C PRO A 26 -1.27 4.58 -1.93
N ASN A 27 -1.23 5.90 -1.72
CA ASN A 27 -1.92 6.55 -0.61
C ASN A 27 -3.38 6.09 -0.58
N ALA A 28 -3.79 5.48 0.53
CA ALA A 28 -5.11 4.92 0.71
C ALA A 28 -5.60 5.15 2.15
N PRO A 29 -6.92 5.18 2.37
CA PRO A 29 -7.47 5.40 3.70
C PRO A 29 -7.37 4.14 4.56
N TYR A 30 -6.33 4.01 5.40
CA TYR A 30 -6.22 2.91 6.36
C TYR A 30 -6.92 3.25 7.67
N SER A 31 -6.57 4.40 8.26
CA SER A 31 -7.16 4.92 9.50
C SER A 31 -7.70 6.35 9.37
N ALA A 32 -7.38 7.03 8.27
CA ALA A 32 -7.80 8.40 7.99
C ALA A 32 -7.77 8.67 6.50
N TYR A 33 -8.53 9.67 6.04
CA TYR A 33 -8.41 10.19 4.69
C TYR A 33 -7.35 11.30 4.69
N THR A 34 -6.46 11.28 3.70
CA THR A 34 -5.27 12.16 3.62
C THR A 34 -5.08 12.74 2.21
N ASN A 35 -6.19 12.95 1.48
CA ASN A 35 -6.16 13.49 0.12
C ASN A 35 -5.98 15.02 0.13
N TYR A 36 -4.74 15.47 0.32
CA TYR A 36 -4.40 16.90 0.28
C TYR A 36 -3.94 17.33 -1.12
N SER A 37 -4.26 18.56 -1.50
CA SER A 37 -3.72 19.18 -2.72
C SER A 37 -2.25 19.55 -2.53
N TYR A 38 -1.48 19.49 -3.61
CA TYR A 38 -0.09 19.97 -3.63
C TYR A 38 0.03 21.47 -3.27
N SER A 39 -1.04 22.25 -3.42
CA SER A 39 -1.09 23.67 -3.08
C SER A 39 -1.16 23.94 -1.58
N PHE A 40 -1.45 22.92 -0.77
CA PHE A 40 -1.54 23.03 0.68
C PHE A 40 -0.14 23.05 1.29
N SER A 41 0.28 24.19 1.83
CA SER A 41 1.69 24.45 2.19
C SER A 41 2.00 24.40 3.69
N SER A 42 0.99 24.29 4.55
CA SER A 42 1.17 24.29 6.01
C SER A 42 0.22 23.31 6.68
N PHE A 43 0.75 22.41 7.48
CA PHE A 43 -0.03 21.45 8.27
C PHE A 43 0.08 21.76 9.76
N SER A 44 -1.01 21.58 10.50
CA SER A 44 -0.95 21.54 11.97
C SER A 44 -0.24 20.27 12.46
N ASN A 45 0.20 20.25 13.73
CA ASN A 45 0.81 19.06 14.31
C ASN A 45 -0.17 17.87 14.32
N GLU A 46 -1.45 18.14 14.52
CA GLU A 46 -2.53 17.16 14.52
C GLU A 46 -2.73 16.57 13.12
N GLN A 47 -2.73 17.41 12.08
CA GLN A 47 -2.79 16.93 10.69
C GLN A 47 -1.59 16.05 10.33
N ILE A 48 -0.38 16.48 10.70
CA ILE A 48 0.84 15.67 10.49
C ILE A 48 0.71 14.32 11.23
N ALA A 49 0.25 14.32 12.48
CA ALA A 49 0.09 13.09 13.24
C ALA A 49 -0.89 12.13 12.57
N VAL A 50 -2.00 12.63 12.03
CA VAL A 50 -2.97 11.82 11.28
C VAL A 50 -2.37 11.26 9.99
N ILE A 51 -1.67 12.09 9.21
CA ILE A 51 -0.99 11.66 7.98
C ILE A 51 0.02 10.55 8.29
N LEU A 52 0.91 10.78 9.25
CA LEU A 52 1.95 9.82 9.62
C LEU A 52 1.36 8.52 10.18
N THR A 53 0.28 8.62 10.96
CA THR A 53 -0.42 7.43 11.48
C THR A 53 -1.05 6.62 10.35
N ASN A 54 -1.70 7.28 9.39
CA ASN A 54 -2.25 6.59 8.23
C ASN A 54 -1.15 5.93 7.38
N SER A 55 -0.05 6.64 7.10
CA SER A 55 1.10 6.09 6.37
C SER A 55 1.77 4.93 7.11
N PHE A 56 1.87 5.00 8.45
CA PHE A 56 2.36 3.88 9.25
C PHE A 56 1.45 2.66 9.09
N ASN A 57 0.13 2.86 9.19
CA ASN A 57 -0.84 1.78 9.00
C ASN A 57 -0.79 1.21 7.58
N GLU A 58 -0.58 2.04 6.56
CA GLU A 58 -0.40 1.59 5.19
C GLU A 58 0.82 0.67 5.03
N VAL A 59 1.99 1.15 5.48
CA VAL A 59 3.26 0.41 5.33
C VAL A 59 3.32 -0.84 6.21
N THR A 60 2.59 -0.88 7.32
CA THR A 60 2.58 -2.02 8.26
C THR A 60 1.36 -2.92 8.12
N GLN A 61 0.46 -2.64 7.17
CA GLN A 61 -0.84 -3.33 7.05
C GLN A 61 -1.63 -3.32 8.37
N GLY A 62 -1.67 -2.14 9.02
CA GLY A 62 -2.31 -1.93 10.31
C GLY A 62 -1.62 -2.68 11.43
N ASN A 63 -0.29 -2.62 11.49
CA ASN A 63 0.52 -3.42 12.41
C ASN A 63 0.16 -4.93 12.35
N GLY A 64 -0.02 -5.45 11.13
CA GLY A 64 -0.41 -6.84 10.88
C GLY A 64 -1.89 -7.16 11.11
N THR A 65 -2.74 -6.18 11.44
CA THR A 65 -4.19 -6.41 11.65
C THR A 65 -4.90 -6.82 10.35
N LEU A 66 -4.51 -6.22 9.22
CA LEU A 66 -5.10 -6.52 7.91
C LEU A 66 -4.50 -7.77 7.28
N ASP A 67 -3.22 -8.01 7.56
CA ASP A 67 -2.54 -9.23 7.19
C ASP A 67 -1.40 -9.55 8.17
N ALA A 68 -1.57 -10.65 8.92
CA ALA A 68 -0.59 -11.07 9.91
C ALA A 68 0.73 -11.57 9.30
N GLU A 69 0.73 -12.01 8.03
CA GLU A 69 1.93 -12.49 7.33
C GLU A 69 2.67 -11.38 6.57
N TRP A 70 2.20 -10.12 6.67
CA TRP A 70 2.79 -9.01 5.92
C TRP A 70 4.30 -8.83 6.16
N PRO A 71 4.81 -8.84 7.41
CA PRO A 71 6.24 -8.70 7.66
C PRO A 71 7.09 -9.80 6.99
N GLU A 72 6.62 -11.04 7.04
CA GLU A 72 7.27 -12.18 6.42
C GLU A 72 7.24 -12.07 4.90
N CYS A 73 6.10 -11.66 4.32
CA CYS A 73 5.97 -11.45 2.89
C CYS A 73 6.85 -10.31 2.38
N LEU A 74 6.96 -9.21 3.13
CA LEU A 74 7.89 -8.13 2.83
C LEU A 74 9.34 -8.63 2.85
N GLY A 75 9.69 -9.47 3.83
CA GLY A 75 11.00 -10.13 3.90
C GLY A 75 11.28 -11.03 2.69
N CYS A 76 10.32 -11.88 2.31
CA CYS A 76 10.42 -12.74 1.14
C CYS A 76 10.65 -11.93 -0.14
N ILE A 77 9.89 -10.85 -0.34
CA ILE A 77 10.05 -9.95 -1.49
C ILE A 77 11.43 -9.29 -1.50
N ALA A 78 11.92 -8.84 -0.35
CA ALA A 78 13.22 -8.17 -0.23
C ALA A 78 14.40 -9.09 -0.61
N ILE A 79 14.32 -10.38 -0.29
CA ILE A 79 15.39 -11.35 -0.59
C ILE A 79 15.20 -12.10 -1.90
N ASP A 80 14.03 -12.00 -2.53
CA ASP A 80 13.62 -12.83 -3.67
C ASP A 80 14.65 -12.82 -4.80
N ARG A 81 15.11 -11.63 -5.18
CA ARG A 81 16.07 -11.47 -6.27
C ARG A 81 17.44 -12.06 -5.93
N SER A 82 17.84 -12.03 -4.67
CA SER A 82 19.08 -12.64 -4.20
C SER A 82 19.00 -14.16 -4.25
N LEU A 83 17.87 -14.75 -3.82
CA LEU A 83 17.64 -16.19 -3.91
C LEU A 83 17.69 -16.66 -5.38
N ALA A 84 17.00 -15.95 -6.28
CA ALA A 84 17.00 -16.27 -7.71
C ALA A 84 18.40 -16.23 -8.33
N LYS A 85 19.22 -15.20 -8.01
CA LYS A 85 20.61 -15.09 -8.51
C LYS A 85 21.52 -16.22 -8.02
N MET A 86 21.25 -16.76 -6.83
CA MET A 86 22.00 -17.89 -6.27
C MET A 86 21.44 -19.26 -6.71
N GLY A 87 20.34 -19.30 -7.48
CA GLY A 87 19.68 -20.55 -7.85
C GLY A 87 18.98 -21.24 -6.67
N ILE A 88 18.67 -20.50 -5.60
CA ILE A 88 17.97 -21.04 -4.43
C ILE A 88 16.46 -20.91 -4.67
N PRO A 89 15.68 -22.01 -4.59
CA PRO A 89 14.24 -21.94 -4.76
C PRO A 89 13.58 -21.23 -3.56
N ARG A 90 12.43 -20.59 -3.81
CA ARG A 90 11.59 -20.00 -2.76
C ARG A 90 11.10 -21.09 -1.81
N THR A 91 10.97 -20.74 -0.53
CA THR A 91 10.20 -21.57 0.42
C THR A 91 8.72 -21.55 0.04
N ALA A 92 7.94 -22.50 0.56
CA ALA A 92 6.49 -22.52 0.34
C ALA A 92 5.82 -21.22 0.81
N GLN A 93 6.25 -20.67 1.95
CA GLN A 93 5.78 -19.40 2.47
C GLN A 93 6.08 -18.24 1.52
N CYS A 94 7.34 -18.10 1.07
CA CYS A 94 7.69 -17.03 0.13
C CYS A 94 6.98 -17.19 -1.21
N GLN A 95 6.75 -18.42 -1.67
CA GLN A 95 5.94 -18.65 -2.86
C GLN A 95 4.50 -18.16 -2.67
N GLY A 96 3.89 -18.40 -1.50
CA GLY A 96 2.58 -17.86 -1.14
C GLY A 96 2.55 -16.33 -1.14
N CYS A 97 3.56 -15.70 -0.54
CA CYS A 97 3.69 -14.24 -0.52
C CYS A 97 3.83 -13.63 -1.92
N ILE A 98 4.60 -14.26 -2.81
CA ILE A 98 4.75 -13.80 -4.19
C ILE A 98 3.43 -13.93 -4.95
N LEU A 99 2.68 -15.01 -4.75
CA LEU A 99 1.35 -15.16 -5.35
C LEU A 99 0.34 -14.11 -4.84
N LYS A 100 0.48 -13.68 -3.59
CA LYS A 100 -0.43 -12.72 -2.96
C LYS A 100 -0.14 -11.27 -3.35
N TYR A 101 1.14 -10.89 -3.40
CA TYR A 101 1.55 -9.50 -3.48
C TYR A 101 2.18 -9.10 -4.80
N CYS A 102 2.59 -10.03 -5.64
CA CYS A 102 3.17 -9.66 -6.92
C CYS A 102 2.12 -9.48 -7.97
N TRP A 103 2.31 -8.45 -8.80
CA TRP A 103 1.51 -8.25 -9.98
C TRP A 103 1.64 -9.47 -10.92
N ASP A 104 0.51 -9.94 -11.43
CA ASP A 104 0.36 -11.17 -12.20
C ASP A 104 0.44 -10.95 -13.72
N GLY A 105 0.58 -9.69 -14.16
CA GLY A 105 0.64 -9.34 -15.57
C GLY A 105 -0.71 -8.91 -16.16
N VAL A 106 -1.78 -8.87 -15.37
CA VAL A 106 -3.10 -8.43 -15.83
C VAL A 106 -3.25 -6.93 -15.62
N GLU A 107 -3.52 -6.21 -16.71
CA GLU A 107 -3.83 -4.78 -16.69
C GLU A 107 -5.34 -4.59 -16.42
N ASP A 108 -5.68 -3.54 -15.66
CA ASP A 108 -7.06 -3.12 -15.44
C ASP A 108 -7.31 -1.80 -16.18
N ASP A 109 -7.86 -1.92 -17.39
CA ASP A 109 -8.21 -0.79 -18.27
C ASP A 109 -9.64 -0.29 -18.06
N ALA A 110 -10.30 -0.68 -16.96
CA ALA A 110 -11.65 -0.25 -16.68
C ALA A 110 -11.73 1.28 -16.48
N MET A 111 -12.82 1.87 -16.95
CA MET A 111 -13.08 3.29 -16.70
C MET A 111 -13.30 3.52 -15.20
N VAL A 112 -12.44 4.35 -14.60
CA VAL A 112 -12.48 4.64 -13.18
C VAL A 112 -13.71 5.49 -12.85
N SER A 113 -14.60 4.96 -11.99
CA SER A 113 -15.73 5.71 -11.42
C SER A 113 -15.29 6.56 -10.23
N VAL A 114 -16.20 7.34 -9.64
CA VAL A 114 -15.94 7.96 -8.33
C VAL A 114 -15.59 6.85 -7.33
N VAL A 115 -14.44 7.00 -6.68
CA VAL A 115 -13.87 6.04 -5.74
C VAL A 115 -14.17 6.52 -4.31
N ASP A 116 -15.16 5.92 -3.66
CA ASP A 116 -15.45 6.11 -2.24
C ASP A 116 -14.96 4.88 -1.45
N LEU A 117 -13.69 4.90 -1.05
CA LEU A 117 -13.08 3.81 -0.31
C LEU A 117 -13.41 3.95 1.19
N PRO A 118 -13.92 2.91 1.86
CA PRO A 118 -14.01 2.91 3.32
C PRO A 118 -12.61 2.84 3.95
N LEU A 119 -12.49 3.16 5.25
CA LEU A 119 -11.24 2.95 5.97
C LEU A 119 -10.89 1.46 6.02
N ALA A 120 -9.65 1.10 5.70
CA ALA A 120 -9.23 -0.31 5.74
C ALA A 120 -9.35 -0.92 7.15
N LEU A 121 -9.02 -0.16 8.20
CA LEU A 121 -9.05 -0.62 9.59
C LEU A 121 -10.41 -0.47 10.28
N ASP A 122 -11.30 0.36 9.73
CA ASP A 122 -12.69 0.43 10.16
C ASP A 122 -13.63 0.57 8.95
N PRO A 123 -13.97 -0.55 8.27
CA PRO A 123 -14.77 -0.51 7.04
C PRO A 123 -16.19 0.03 7.22
N ARG A 124 -16.62 0.30 8.46
CA ARG A 124 -17.93 0.89 8.77
C ARG A 124 -17.94 2.39 8.52
N LEU A 125 -16.77 3.02 8.44
CA LEU A 125 -16.62 4.46 8.26
C LEU A 125 -16.26 4.75 6.80
N ASN A 126 -17.15 5.48 6.11
CA ASN A 126 -16.85 6.17 4.86
C ASN A 126 -16.33 7.58 5.15
N PHE A 127 -16.01 8.35 4.09
CA PHE A 127 -15.45 9.70 4.25
C PHE A 127 -16.35 10.62 5.07
N GLU A 128 -17.66 10.63 4.79
CA GLU A 128 -18.62 11.50 5.47
C GLU A 128 -18.71 11.20 6.98
N MET A 129 -18.81 9.91 7.34
CA MET A 129 -18.86 9.49 8.75
C MET A 129 -17.54 9.77 9.47
N TRP A 130 -16.42 9.49 8.83
CA TRP A 130 -15.11 9.73 9.43
C TRP A 130 -14.85 11.24 9.62
N ASN A 131 -15.22 12.07 8.65
CA ASN A 131 -15.07 13.53 8.73
C ASN A 131 -15.81 14.12 9.95
N GLN A 132 -16.98 13.57 10.30
CA GLN A 132 -17.71 13.97 11.51
C GLN A 132 -17.02 13.55 12.82
N THR A 133 -16.27 12.44 12.81
CA THR A 133 -15.51 11.96 13.98
C THR A 133 -14.17 12.65 14.17
N ALA A 134 -13.58 13.14 13.07
CA ALA A 134 -12.37 13.94 13.08
C ALA A 134 -12.73 15.34 13.58
N THR A 135 -12.64 15.55 14.90
CA THR A 135 -12.93 16.79 15.64
C THR A 135 -12.98 18.06 14.78
N GLY A 136 -14.15 18.38 14.22
CA GLY A 136 -14.63 19.70 13.82
C GLY A 136 -13.84 20.58 12.85
N THR A 137 -12.56 20.37 12.55
CA THR A 137 -11.73 21.34 11.82
C THR A 137 -10.69 20.70 10.89
N PHE A 138 -10.62 19.37 10.81
CA PHE A 138 -9.52 18.69 10.10
C PHE A 138 -9.43 19.07 8.60
N TRP A 139 -10.59 19.30 7.97
CA TRP A 139 -10.70 19.75 6.57
C TRP A 139 -11.22 21.18 6.40
N GLU A 140 -11.64 21.87 7.47
CA GLU A 140 -12.15 23.26 7.37
C GLU A 140 -11.07 24.26 6.92
N GLU A 141 -9.79 23.88 6.99
CA GLU A 141 -8.66 24.71 6.57
C GLU A 141 -8.12 24.36 5.17
N VAL A 142 -8.71 23.38 4.47
CA VAL A 142 -8.19 22.82 3.20
C VAL A 142 -8.99 23.28 1.96
N GLU A 143 -10.06 24.07 2.18
CA GLU A 143 -10.74 24.88 1.14
C GLU A 143 -10.10 26.26 0.97
#